data_AF-A0A0M0LRY1-F1
#
_entry.id   AF-A0A0M0LRY1-F1
#
_cell.length_a   1.000
_cell.length_b   1.000
_cell.length_c   1.000
_cell.angle_alpha   90.00
_cell.angle_beta   90.00
_cell.angle_gamma   90.00
#
_symmetry.space_group_name_H-M   'P 1'
#
loop_
_entity.id
_entity.type
_entity.pdbx_description
1 polymer ?
#
loop_
_entity_poly.entity_id
_entity_poly.type
_entity_poly.pdbx_seq_one_letter_code
_entity_poly.pdbx_strand_id
1 'polypeptide(L)'
;RFFANPGILATKHAVFASLTLCLCELPAYLGRAQAVEPGTDEIPELRENWLFDAAQCDLLFQGRISKIAWFGPLGSLGLMNLEAAEPFAECPADQLYVVEAVLEQIIPFVKATMIAAGWAAESKGGFTLVALFEKQLAHVKWIRKQGELEIGALLPHAQQNFVEALLACDATHARMLAHPEPAEAKLGWHLAFDGPYDRAIKEKKTGVTPFINIRRAFPGLLPPSAPRSVAGVVLPEPVVAAKVKVGKGKGKGGGGGGGGGKGGKGEGKGEDDDDDKVALKPGSLKGVVSWPDPTHMRLGHTLYDTAAIASHYSLDADHCFPVLLSMKQGNDKHALCAHWGKPGHTSGTSEKHARPKNFDLRYVDKHLATRMDKTEQDDTKGGKKRKKPG
;
A
#
# COMPACT_ATOMS: atom_id res chain seq x y z
N ARG A 1 10.24 34.31 15.50
CA ARG A 1 9.24 35.13 16.21
C ARG A 1 8.87 36.35 15.36
N PHE A 2 7.80 36.28 14.59
CA PHE A 2 7.12 37.48 14.10
C PHE A 2 5.65 37.30 14.47
N PHE A 3 5.26 37.91 15.59
CA PHE A 3 3.87 38.26 15.82
C PHE A 3 3.52 39.32 14.78
N ALA A 4 3.10 38.89 13.60
CA ALA A 4 2.58 39.79 12.60
C ALA A 4 1.47 39.05 11.89
N ASN A 5 0.26 39.55 12.09
CA ASN A 5 -0.89 39.29 11.23
C ASN A 5 -0.38 39.19 9.77
N PRO A 6 -0.64 38.10 9.02
CA PRO A 6 -0.05 37.87 7.70
C PRO A 6 -0.15 39.08 6.75
N GLY A 7 -1.23 39.88 6.87
CA GLY A 7 -1.40 41.13 6.11
C GLY A 7 -0.35 42.23 6.43
N ILE A 8 0.22 42.24 7.64
CA ILE A 8 1.30 43.17 8.02
C ILE A 8 2.61 42.75 7.36
N LEU A 9 2.91 41.45 7.22
CA LEU A 9 4.13 40.99 6.55
C LEU A 9 4.09 41.25 5.05
N ALA A 10 2.92 41.08 4.42
CA ALA A 10 2.72 41.37 3.01
C ALA A 10 3.03 42.85 2.65
N THR A 11 2.74 43.79 3.55
CA THR A 11 3.01 45.22 3.32
C THR A 11 4.45 45.64 3.63
N LYS A 12 5.27 44.75 4.21
CA LYS A 12 6.63 45.07 4.67
C LYS A 12 7.73 44.54 3.75
N HIS A 13 7.43 43.55 2.91
CA HIS A 13 8.41 43.01 1.97
C HIS A 13 7.74 42.38 0.75
N ALA A 14 8.26 42.68 -0.45
CA ALA A 14 7.70 42.19 -1.71
C ALA A 14 7.58 40.67 -1.78
N VAL A 15 8.55 39.94 -1.22
CA VAL A 15 8.51 38.46 -1.16
C VAL A 15 7.30 37.95 -0.36
N PHE A 16 6.96 38.57 0.76
CA PHE A 16 5.78 38.15 1.55
C PHE A 16 4.48 38.54 0.85
N ALA A 17 4.45 39.67 0.13
CA ALA A 17 3.31 40.02 -0.73
C ALA A 17 3.10 38.97 -1.82
N SER A 18 4.16 38.59 -2.53
CA SER A 18 4.12 37.55 -3.57
C SER A 18 3.70 36.19 -3.00
N LEU A 19 4.25 35.77 -1.85
CA LEU A 19 3.85 34.52 -1.20
C LEU A 19 2.38 34.53 -0.77
N THR A 20 1.87 35.67 -0.29
CA THR A 20 0.45 35.82 0.08
C THR A 20 -0.46 35.70 -1.14
N LEU A 21 -0.04 36.27 -2.29
CA LEU A 21 -0.75 36.10 -3.56
C LEU A 21 -0.74 34.64 -4.03
N CYS A 22 0.35 33.90 -3.81
CA CYS A 22 0.41 32.47 -4.17
C CYS A 22 -0.54 31.58 -3.33
N LEU A 23 -1.08 32.06 -2.21
CA LEU A 23 -2.02 31.28 -1.41
C LEU A 23 -3.32 30.98 -2.17
N CYS A 24 -3.78 31.87 -3.05
CA CYS A 24 -4.99 31.61 -3.87
C CYS A 24 -4.77 30.52 -4.92
N GLU A 25 -3.52 30.20 -5.26
CA GLU A 25 -3.14 29.17 -6.23
C GLU A 25 -3.00 27.78 -5.59
N LEU A 26 -3.00 27.68 -4.25
CA LEU A 26 -2.84 26.40 -3.54
C LEU A 26 -3.90 25.34 -3.91
N PRO A 27 -5.20 25.68 -4.01
CA PRO A 27 -6.22 24.77 -4.54
C PRO A 27 -5.87 24.14 -5.89
N ALA A 28 -5.41 24.96 -6.85
CA ALA A 28 -5.05 24.51 -8.19
C ALA A 28 -3.74 23.72 -8.21
N TYR A 29 -2.78 24.10 -7.38
CA TYR A 29 -1.52 23.36 -7.21
C TYR A 29 -1.75 21.96 -6.65
N LEU A 30 -2.51 21.84 -5.54
CA LEU A 30 -2.86 20.55 -4.93
C LEU A 30 -3.77 19.73 -5.85
N GLY A 31 -4.74 20.38 -6.50
CA GLY A 31 -5.63 19.75 -7.48
C GLY A 31 -4.85 19.11 -8.63
N ARG A 32 -3.93 19.84 -9.25
CA ARG A 32 -3.05 19.29 -10.30
C ARG A 32 -2.26 18.09 -9.82
N ALA A 33 -1.69 18.15 -8.60
CA ALA A 33 -0.95 17.01 -8.05
C ALA A 33 -1.82 15.77 -7.83
N GLN A 34 -3.09 15.95 -7.42
CA GLN A 34 -4.06 14.86 -7.27
C GLN A 34 -4.57 14.31 -8.60
N ALA A 35 -4.66 15.17 -9.62
CA ALA A 35 -5.22 14.85 -10.93
C ALA A 35 -4.29 13.98 -11.79
N VAL A 36 -2.99 13.96 -11.50
CA VAL A 36 -2.00 13.11 -12.19
C VAL A 36 -2.42 11.65 -12.14
N GLU A 37 -2.40 10.98 -13.29
CA GLU A 37 -2.73 9.56 -13.34
C GLU A 37 -1.65 8.73 -12.60
N PRO A 38 -2.05 7.78 -11.74
CA PRO A 38 -1.07 7.00 -10.97
C PRO A 38 -0.07 6.25 -11.87
N GLY A 39 1.21 6.60 -11.77
CA GLY A 39 2.28 5.94 -12.51
C GLY A 39 2.62 6.60 -13.85
N THR A 40 1.98 7.72 -14.18
CA THR A 40 2.36 8.61 -15.29
C THR A 40 2.69 10.00 -14.74
N ASP A 41 3.23 10.87 -15.60
CA ASP A 41 3.38 12.30 -15.32
C ASP A 41 2.33 13.13 -16.09
N GLU A 42 1.24 12.48 -16.52
CA GLU A 42 0.19 13.08 -17.35
C GLU A 42 -1.08 13.36 -16.55
N ILE A 43 -1.72 14.49 -16.83
CA ILE A 43 -3.04 14.83 -16.30
C ILE A 43 -4.07 14.57 -17.42
N PRO A 44 -5.00 13.63 -17.24
CA PRO A 44 -6.08 13.41 -18.20
C PRO A 44 -6.92 14.67 -18.41
N GLU A 45 -7.40 14.90 -19.65
CA GLU A 45 -8.23 16.07 -20.00
C GLU A 45 -9.44 16.23 -19.07
N LEU A 46 -10.07 15.11 -18.68
CA LEU A 46 -11.23 15.09 -17.78
C LEU A 46 -10.90 15.55 -16.35
N ARG A 47 -9.62 15.53 -15.95
CA ARG A 47 -9.14 15.94 -14.63
C ARG A 47 -8.41 17.29 -14.64
N GLU A 48 -8.21 17.91 -15.80
CA GLU A 48 -7.42 19.15 -15.96
C GLU A 48 -7.94 20.29 -15.08
N ASN A 49 -9.25 20.36 -14.91
CA ASN A 49 -9.93 21.39 -14.11
C ASN A 49 -10.19 20.98 -12.66
N TRP A 50 -9.64 19.85 -12.19
CA TRP A 50 -9.80 19.42 -10.80
C TRP A 50 -9.07 20.38 -9.86
N LEU A 51 -9.80 20.89 -8.87
CA LEU A 51 -9.28 21.77 -7.82
C LEU A 51 -9.45 21.09 -6.48
N PHE A 52 -8.41 21.16 -5.64
CA PHE A 52 -8.56 20.79 -4.25
C PHE A 52 -9.36 21.88 -3.53
N ASP A 53 -10.48 21.52 -2.92
CA ASP A 53 -11.39 22.48 -2.29
C ASP A 53 -10.67 23.46 -1.35
N ALA A 54 -10.95 24.76 -1.49
CA ALA A 54 -10.24 25.80 -0.75
C ALA A 54 -10.42 25.67 0.77
N ALA A 55 -11.62 25.29 1.23
CA ALA A 55 -11.86 25.09 2.65
C ALA A 55 -11.09 23.85 3.18
N GLN A 56 -10.94 22.80 2.38
CA GLN A 56 -10.07 21.67 2.73
C GLN A 56 -8.59 22.04 2.73
N CYS A 57 -8.15 22.90 1.82
CA CYS A 57 -6.80 23.45 1.81
C CYS A 57 -6.51 24.18 3.12
N ASP A 58 -7.43 25.04 3.58
CA ASP A 58 -7.32 25.72 4.88
C ASP A 58 -7.24 24.73 6.04
N LEU A 59 -8.07 23.68 6.05
CA LEU A 59 -8.03 22.64 7.08
C LEU A 59 -6.69 21.91 7.09
N LEU A 60 -6.12 21.61 5.92
CA LEU A 60 -4.83 20.94 5.77
C LEU A 60 -3.70 21.76 6.38
N PHE A 61 -3.61 23.05 6.06
CA PHE A 61 -2.57 23.93 6.59
C PHE A 61 -2.79 24.33 8.05
N GLN A 62 -4.02 24.26 8.56
CA GLN A 62 -4.31 24.35 9.99
C GLN A 62 -3.99 23.06 10.76
N GLY A 63 -3.61 21.98 10.06
CA GLY A 63 -3.35 20.68 10.66
C GLY A 63 -4.60 19.97 11.17
N ARG A 64 -5.78 20.29 10.63
CA ARG A 64 -7.08 19.69 10.98
C ARG A 64 -7.40 18.49 10.08
N ILE A 65 -6.48 17.55 10.04
CA ILE A 65 -6.48 16.34 9.21
C ILE A 65 -7.77 15.52 9.36
N SER A 66 -8.32 15.42 10.57
CA SER A 66 -9.55 14.68 10.86
C SER A 66 -10.81 15.25 10.19
N LYS A 67 -10.77 16.53 9.78
CA LYS A 67 -11.91 17.24 9.16
C LYS A 67 -11.85 17.28 7.64
N ILE A 68 -10.74 16.85 7.05
CA ILE A 68 -10.59 16.81 5.60
C ILE A 68 -11.47 15.68 5.06
N ALA A 69 -12.18 15.98 3.99
CA ALA A 69 -13.10 15.05 3.37
C ALA A 69 -12.34 14.11 2.42
N TRP A 70 -11.44 13.28 2.96
CA TRP A 70 -10.50 12.45 2.17
C TRP A 70 -11.15 11.64 1.05
N PHE A 71 -12.36 11.09 1.28
CA PHE A 71 -13.13 10.36 0.28
C PHE A 71 -14.44 11.07 -0.12
N GLY A 72 -14.78 12.21 0.45
CA GLY A 72 -16.07 12.85 0.17
C GLY A 72 -16.21 13.29 -1.30
N PRO A 73 -17.34 13.91 -1.66
CA PRO A 73 -17.51 14.54 -2.98
C PRO A 73 -16.42 15.56 -3.33
N LEU A 74 -15.75 16.11 -2.30
CA LEU A 74 -14.64 17.05 -2.43
C LEU A 74 -13.25 16.38 -2.25
N GLY A 75 -13.21 15.05 -2.14
CA GLY A 75 -12.00 14.24 -1.98
C GLY A 75 -11.80 13.26 -3.13
N SER A 76 -11.25 12.09 -2.84
CA SER A 76 -10.92 11.10 -3.88
C SER A 76 -12.13 10.63 -4.69
N LEU A 77 -13.34 10.58 -4.09
CA LEU A 77 -14.56 10.19 -4.79
C LEU A 77 -14.98 11.22 -5.84
N GLY A 78 -14.85 12.51 -5.53
CA GLY A 78 -15.11 13.59 -6.49
C GLY A 78 -14.24 13.44 -7.72
N LEU A 79 -12.95 13.18 -7.50
CA LEU A 79 -11.98 12.95 -8.57
C LEU A 79 -12.32 11.70 -9.40
N MET A 80 -12.69 10.59 -8.76
CA MET A 80 -13.07 9.35 -9.45
C MET A 80 -14.34 9.50 -10.28
N ASN A 81 -15.30 10.29 -9.80
CA ASN A 81 -16.56 10.53 -10.50
C ASN A 81 -16.39 11.33 -11.81
N LEU A 82 -15.26 12.02 -12.03
CA LEU A 82 -15.00 12.74 -13.28
C LEU A 82 -14.88 11.80 -14.50
N GLU A 83 -14.39 10.59 -14.28
CA GLU A 83 -14.16 9.59 -15.34
C GLU A 83 -15.14 8.42 -15.28
N ALA A 84 -15.97 8.37 -14.23
CA ALA A 84 -16.93 7.31 -14.05
C ALA A 84 -18.06 7.44 -15.08
N ALA A 85 -18.31 6.36 -15.83
CA ALA A 85 -19.48 6.28 -16.72
C ALA A 85 -20.80 6.38 -15.92
N GLU A 86 -20.81 5.86 -14.69
CA GLU A 86 -21.89 6.01 -13.72
C GLU A 86 -21.29 6.52 -12.39
N PRO A 87 -21.63 7.75 -11.96
CA PRO A 87 -21.14 8.30 -10.71
C PRO A 87 -21.58 7.45 -9.51
N PHE A 88 -20.70 7.34 -8.51
CA PHE A 88 -21.04 6.69 -7.25
C PHE A 88 -22.13 7.49 -6.52
N ALA A 89 -23.30 6.89 -6.31
CA ALA A 89 -24.39 7.48 -5.54
C ALA A 89 -24.20 7.22 -4.03
N GLU A 90 -24.34 8.28 -3.22
CA GLU A 90 -24.45 8.25 -1.75
C GLU A 90 -23.59 7.18 -1.04
N CYS A 91 -22.27 7.34 -1.07
CA CYS A 91 -21.40 6.46 -0.30
C CYS A 91 -21.46 6.81 1.20
N PRO A 92 -21.89 5.91 2.11
CA PRO A 92 -22.05 6.22 3.52
C PRO A 92 -20.71 6.60 4.16
N ALA A 93 -20.57 7.85 4.59
CA ALA A 93 -19.31 8.39 5.07
C ALA A 93 -18.74 7.67 6.30
N ASP A 94 -19.63 7.04 7.07
CA ASP A 94 -19.35 6.35 8.33
C ASP A 94 -18.67 4.97 8.16
N GLN A 95 -18.55 4.44 6.93
CA GLN A 95 -17.99 3.10 6.69
C GLN A 95 -16.80 3.09 5.71
N LEU A 96 -16.38 4.26 5.25
CA LEU A 96 -15.41 4.36 4.16
C LEU A 96 -14.01 3.87 4.55
N TYR A 97 -13.60 4.06 5.81
CA TYR A 97 -12.29 3.62 6.27
C TYR A 97 -12.23 2.12 6.63
N VAL A 98 -13.28 1.35 6.32
CA VAL A 98 -13.35 -0.10 6.54
C VAL A 98 -13.76 -0.91 5.30
N VAL A 99 -13.80 -0.25 4.14
CA VAL A 99 -14.00 -0.87 2.83
C VAL A 99 -12.65 -0.92 2.11
N GLU A 100 -12.19 -2.12 1.77
CA GLU A 100 -10.86 -2.33 1.17
C GLU A 100 -10.67 -1.56 -0.13
N ALA A 101 -11.61 -1.70 -1.07
CA ALA A 101 -11.55 -1.02 -2.35
C ALA A 101 -11.56 0.50 -2.20
N VAL A 102 -12.26 1.02 -1.20
CA VAL A 102 -12.29 2.47 -0.90
C VAL A 102 -10.92 2.94 -0.40
N LEU A 103 -10.32 2.22 0.55
CA LEU A 103 -8.99 2.56 1.06
C LEU A 103 -7.90 2.46 -0.02
N GLU A 104 -7.95 1.44 -0.87
CA GLU A 104 -7.02 1.28 -2.02
C GLU A 104 -7.07 2.48 -2.97
N GLN A 105 -8.26 3.08 -3.09
CA GLN A 105 -8.52 4.22 -3.96
C GLN A 105 -8.19 5.57 -3.29
N ILE A 106 -8.36 5.70 -1.97
CA ILE A 106 -8.02 6.92 -1.21
C ILE A 106 -6.51 7.09 -1.04
N ILE A 107 -5.76 6.00 -0.82
CA ILE A 107 -4.33 6.08 -0.49
C ILE A 107 -3.52 6.87 -1.53
N PRO A 108 -3.68 6.67 -2.85
CA PRO A 108 -3.01 7.48 -3.87
C PRO A 108 -3.35 8.97 -3.76
N PHE A 109 -4.62 9.30 -3.52
CA PHE A 109 -5.08 10.68 -3.34
C PHE A 109 -4.43 11.34 -2.10
N VAL A 110 -4.41 10.65 -0.96
CA VAL A 110 -3.74 11.12 0.27
C VAL A 110 -2.25 11.32 0.01
N LYS A 111 -1.61 10.38 -0.67
CA LYS A 111 -0.18 10.44 -1.00
C LYS A 111 0.16 11.64 -1.88
N ALA A 112 -0.57 11.86 -2.96
CA ALA A 112 -0.37 13.00 -3.86
C ALA A 112 -0.52 14.33 -3.10
N THR A 113 -1.58 14.45 -2.29
CA THR A 113 -1.84 15.64 -1.45
C THR A 113 -0.70 15.90 -0.49
N MET A 114 -0.23 14.86 0.21
CA MET A 114 0.81 14.97 1.23
C MET A 114 2.16 15.35 0.65
N ILE A 115 2.56 14.73 -0.47
CA ILE A 115 3.80 15.05 -1.17
C ILE A 115 3.77 16.49 -1.70
N ALA A 116 2.66 16.91 -2.32
CA ALA A 116 2.51 18.26 -2.83
C ALA A 116 2.58 19.31 -1.72
N ALA A 117 1.98 19.05 -0.56
CA ALA A 117 2.11 19.91 0.62
C ALA A 117 3.51 19.85 1.29
N GLY A 118 4.46 19.09 0.74
CA GLY A 118 5.85 19.04 1.18
C GLY A 118 6.13 18.08 2.33
N TRP A 119 5.18 17.21 2.67
CA TRP A 119 5.38 16.16 3.67
C TRP A 119 6.03 14.91 3.06
N ALA A 120 6.86 14.24 3.85
CA ALA A 120 7.45 12.98 3.45
C ALA A 120 6.37 11.89 3.37
N ALA A 121 6.49 11.01 2.37
CA ALA A 121 5.62 9.84 2.24
C ALA A 121 5.89 8.81 3.35
N GLU A 122 7.12 8.75 3.86
CA GLU A 122 7.57 7.81 4.88
C GLU A 122 8.38 8.51 5.97
N SER A 123 8.45 7.91 7.15
CA SER A 123 9.22 8.44 8.27
C SER A 123 9.77 7.33 9.16
N LYS A 124 10.94 7.59 9.76
CA LYS A 124 11.60 6.67 10.70
C LYS A 124 11.11 6.85 12.14
N GLY A 125 10.43 7.96 12.45
CA GLY A 125 10.01 8.29 13.82
C GLY A 125 8.54 7.99 14.14
N GLY A 126 7.73 7.68 13.12
CA GLY A 126 6.30 7.44 13.28
C GLY A 126 5.60 7.28 11.93
N PHE A 127 4.29 7.12 11.97
CA PHE A 127 3.45 7.08 10.76
C PHE A 127 3.28 8.47 10.17
N THR A 128 3.62 8.59 8.89
CA THR A 128 3.06 9.63 8.01
C THR A 128 1.57 9.37 7.80
N LEU A 129 0.81 10.34 7.28
CA LEU A 129 -0.59 10.08 7.01
C LEU A 129 -0.79 8.96 5.98
N VAL A 130 0.08 8.89 4.96
CA VAL A 130 0.06 7.81 3.96
C VAL A 130 0.23 6.45 4.63
N ALA A 131 1.26 6.30 5.47
CA ALA A 131 1.52 5.05 6.18
C ALA A 131 0.39 4.67 7.14
N LEU A 132 -0.31 5.66 7.73
CA LEU A 132 -1.48 5.41 8.58
C LEU A 132 -2.65 4.82 7.78
N PHE A 133 -2.96 5.36 6.59
CA PHE A 133 -4.00 4.80 5.71
C PHE A 133 -3.63 3.41 5.20
N GLU A 134 -2.37 3.16 4.81
CA GLU A 134 -1.89 1.84 4.41
C GLU A 134 -2.01 0.81 5.54
N LYS A 135 -1.72 1.24 6.79
CA LYS A 135 -1.89 0.40 7.97
C LYS A 135 -3.35 0.04 8.23
N GLN A 136 -4.26 0.99 8.05
CA GLN A 136 -5.69 0.73 8.13
C GLN A 136 -6.14 -0.28 7.07
N LEU A 137 -5.71 -0.13 5.82
CA LEU A 137 -5.98 -1.10 4.76
C LEU A 137 -5.50 -2.51 5.13
N ALA A 138 -4.28 -2.63 5.64
CA ALA A 138 -3.74 -3.90 6.11
C ALA A 138 -4.55 -4.50 7.27
N HIS A 139 -5.04 -3.67 8.19
CA HIS A 139 -5.88 -4.11 9.29
C HIS A 139 -7.25 -4.61 8.79
N VAL A 140 -7.91 -3.87 7.91
CA VAL A 140 -9.21 -4.25 7.30
C VAL A 140 -9.06 -5.57 6.54
N LYS A 141 -8.01 -5.72 5.71
CA LYS A 141 -7.68 -6.98 5.01
C LYS A 141 -7.47 -8.16 5.95
N TRP A 142 -6.98 -7.92 7.16
CA TRP A 142 -6.88 -8.96 8.18
C TRP A 142 -8.24 -9.28 8.81
N ILE A 143 -9.08 -8.28 9.08
CA ILE A 143 -10.43 -8.47 9.63
C ILE A 143 -11.29 -9.31 8.66
N ARG A 144 -11.23 -9.03 7.36
CA ARG A 144 -12.02 -9.76 6.35
C ARG A 144 -11.65 -11.24 6.22
N LYS A 145 -10.51 -11.68 6.77
CA LYS A 145 -10.13 -13.10 6.86
C LYS A 145 -10.76 -13.83 8.07
N GLN A 146 -11.45 -13.10 8.95
CA GLN A 146 -12.12 -13.64 10.14
C GLN A 146 -13.51 -14.23 9.81
N GLY A 147 -14.24 -14.67 10.84
CA GLY A 147 -15.60 -15.20 10.69
C GLY A 147 -16.62 -14.07 10.58
N GLU A 148 -17.83 -14.36 10.09
CA GLU A 148 -18.85 -13.32 9.87
C GLU A 148 -19.20 -12.55 11.15
N LEU A 149 -19.25 -13.24 12.31
CA LEU A 149 -19.48 -12.61 13.60
C LEU A 149 -18.35 -11.64 13.98
N GLU A 150 -17.08 -12.04 13.78
CA GLU A 150 -15.93 -11.19 14.09
C GLU A 150 -15.82 -10.03 13.13
N ILE A 151 -16.13 -10.24 11.85
CA ILE A 151 -16.16 -9.16 10.86
C ILE A 151 -17.17 -8.10 11.32
N GLY A 152 -18.38 -8.52 11.71
CA GLY A 152 -19.42 -7.64 12.21
C GLY A 152 -19.03 -6.86 13.48
N ALA A 153 -18.19 -7.44 14.35
CA ALA A 153 -17.71 -6.77 15.56
C ALA A 153 -16.46 -5.91 15.34
N LEU A 154 -15.49 -6.38 14.56
CA LEU A 154 -14.17 -5.77 14.43
C LEU A 154 -14.15 -4.59 13.45
N LEU A 155 -14.96 -4.61 12.38
CA LEU A 155 -14.99 -3.48 11.43
C LEU A 155 -15.45 -2.18 12.09
N PRO A 156 -16.55 -2.12 12.87
CA PRO A 156 -16.92 -0.90 13.59
C PRO A 156 -15.82 -0.38 14.51
N HIS A 157 -15.12 -1.27 15.23
CA HIS A 157 -13.98 -0.88 16.06
C HIS A 157 -12.81 -0.34 15.24
N ALA A 158 -12.49 -0.95 14.09
CA ALA A 158 -11.44 -0.47 13.20
C ALA A 158 -11.76 0.91 12.62
N GLN A 159 -13.03 1.19 12.29
CA GLN A 159 -13.49 2.51 11.87
C GLN A 159 -13.28 3.53 13.00
N GLN A 160 -13.77 3.24 14.19
CA GLN A 160 -13.67 4.14 15.34
C GLN A 160 -12.22 4.44 15.69
N ASN A 161 -11.38 3.41 15.84
CA ASN A 161 -9.97 3.57 16.16
C ASN A 161 -9.22 4.39 15.12
N PHE A 162 -9.57 4.25 13.83
CA PHE A 162 -8.96 5.03 12.76
C PHE A 162 -9.36 6.51 12.82
N VAL A 163 -10.64 6.82 13.06
CA VAL A 163 -11.11 8.20 13.24
C VAL A 163 -10.44 8.84 14.47
N GLU A 164 -10.29 8.10 15.57
CA GLU A 164 -9.55 8.56 16.75
C GLU A 164 -8.06 8.80 16.43
N ALA A 165 -7.45 7.96 15.60
CA ALA A 165 -6.08 8.17 15.13
C ALA A 165 -5.94 9.45 14.30
N LEU A 166 -6.92 9.77 13.43
CA LEU A 166 -6.94 11.04 12.69
C LEU A 166 -7.07 12.24 13.64
N LEU A 167 -7.88 12.15 14.71
CA LEU A 167 -7.96 13.19 15.74
C LEU A 167 -6.64 13.35 16.51
N ALA A 168 -5.92 12.25 16.75
CA ALA A 168 -4.59 12.30 17.36
C ALA A 168 -3.56 12.99 16.44
N CYS A 169 -3.69 12.82 15.12
CA CYS A 169 -2.88 13.56 14.14
C CYS A 169 -3.10 15.07 14.27
N ASP A 170 -4.35 15.53 14.44
CA ASP A 170 -4.67 16.94 14.67
C ASP A 170 -3.98 17.47 15.94
N ALA A 171 -4.01 16.69 17.02
CA ALA A 171 -3.37 17.07 18.28
C ALA A 171 -1.84 17.16 18.17
N THR A 172 -1.22 16.31 17.36
CA THR A 172 0.22 16.40 17.05
C THR A 172 0.53 17.68 16.25
N HIS A 173 -0.29 18.03 15.27
CA HIS A 173 -0.14 19.27 14.51
C HIS A 173 -0.32 20.50 15.40
N ALA A 174 -1.33 20.51 16.27
CA ALA A 174 -1.58 21.60 17.19
C ALA A 174 -0.39 21.84 18.14
N ARG A 175 0.23 20.77 18.67
CA ARG A 175 1.44 20.87 19.50
C ARG A 175 2.63 21.47 18.75
N MET A 176 2.77 21.13 17.47
CA MET A 176 3.85 21.64 16.62
C MET A 176 3.64 23.11 16.24
N LEU A 177 2.41 23.50 15.91
CA LEU A 177 2.06 24.90 15.67
C LEU A 177 2.21 25.76 16.93
N ALA A 178 2.02 25.18 18.11
CA ALA A 178 2.25 25.83 19.40
C ALA A 178 3.73 25.84 19.84
N HIS A 179 4.65 25.22 19.08
CA HIS A 179 6.06 25.18 19.45
C HIS A 179 6.67 26.59 19.48
N PRO A 180 7.47 26.95 20.50
CA PRO A 180 8.07 28.30 20.60
C PRO A 180 8.95 28.67 19.40
N GLU A 181 9.49 27.64 18.72
CA GLU A 181 10.33 27.75 17.53
C GLU A 181 9.81 26.85 16.40
N PRO A 182 8.87 27.32 15.57
CA PRO A 182 8.23 26.52 14.52
C PRO A 182 9.18 26.07 13.40
N ALA A 183 10.26 26.82 13.17
CA ALA A 183 11.26 26.50 12.13
C ALA A 183 12.07 25.24 12.48
N GLU A 184 12.27 24.97 13.77
CA GLU A 184 12.92 23.76 14.28
C GLU A 184 11.91 22.61 14.43
N ALA A 185 10.65 22.95 14.69
CA ALA A 185 9.54 22.02 14.78
C ALA A 185 9.11 21.54 13.38
N LYS A 186 9.89 20.63 12.79
CA LYS A 186 9.46 19.91 11.58
C LYS A 186 8.63 18.69 11.95
N LEU A 187 7.44 18.60 11.38
CA LEU A 187 6.55 17.46 11.58
C LEU A 187 7.01 16.32 10.68
N GLY A 188 7.96 15.52 11.19
CA GLY A 188 8.50 14.37 10.47
C GLY A 188 7.51 13.20 10.35
N TRP A 189 6.47 13.16 11.18
CA TRP A 189 5.43 12.12 11.21
C TRP A 189 4.19 12.63 11.99
N HIS A 190 3.01 12.07 11.71
CA HIS A 190 1.73 12.51 12.27
C HIS A 190 1.35 11.74 13.56
N LEU A 191 1.65 10.45 13.59
CA LEU A 191 1.36 9.56 14.72
C LEU A 191 2.61 8.75 15.11
N ALA A 192 2.88 8.59 16.40
CA ALA A 192 4.03 7.82 16.86
C ALA A 192 3.82 6.32 16.63
N PHE A 193 4.91 5.58 16.43
CA PHE A 193 4.86 4.11 16.50
C PHE A 193 4.47 3.63 17.90
N ASP A 194 3.84 2.46 17.96
CA ASP A 194 3.43 1.82 19.23
C ASP A 194 2.48 2.69 20.10
N GLY A 195 1.85 3.68 19.48
CA GLY A 195 0.83 4.52 20.10
C GLY A 195 -0.48 3.78 20.40
N PRO A 196 -1.51 4.49 20.89
CA PRO A 196 -2.82 3.89 21.20
C PRO A 196 -3.44 3.12 20.03
N TYR A 197 -3.33 3.63 18.80
CA TYR A 197 -3.83 2.97 17.59
C TYR A 197 -3.16 1.61 17.35
N ASP A 198 -1.83 1.54 17.48
CA ASP A 198 -1.07 0.30 17.31
C ASP A 198 -1.39 -0.72 18.39
N ARG A 199 -1.48 -0.27 19.64
CA ARG A 199 -1.85 -1.12 20.78
C ARG A 199 -3.25 -1.70 20.60
N ALA A 200 -4.23 -0.89 20.21
CA ALA A 200 -5.58 -1.35 19.94
C ALA A 200 -5.61 -2.44 18.84
N ILE A 201 -4.84 -2.28 17.76
CA ILE A 201 -4.74 -3.30 16.71
C ILE A 201 -4.07 -4.58 17.23
N LYS A 202 -2.95 -4.44 17.99
CA LYS A 202 -2.21 -5.59 18.54
C LYS A 202 -3.08 -6.39 19.51
N GLU A 203 -3.78 -5.73 20.42
CA GLU A 203 -4.69 -6.35 21.40
C GLU A 203 -5.78 -7.17 20.72
N LYS A 204 -6.35 -6.70 19.61
CA LYS A 204 -7.39 -7.44 18.86
C LYS A 204 -6.83 -8.61 18.04
N LYS A 205 -5.50 -8.67 17.83
CA LYS A 205 -4.82 -9.77 17.15
C LYS A 205 -4.25 -10.81 18.11
N THR A 206 -4.10 -10.49 19.40
CA THR A 206 -3.55 -11.39 20.41
C THR A 206 -4.33 -12.70 20.49
N GLY A 207 -3.62 -13.84 20.41
CA GLY A 207 -4.21 -15.17 20.53
C GLY A 207 -5.00 -15.67 19.31
N VAL A 208 -5.07 -14.90 18.21
CA VAL A 208 -5.82 -15.28 17.01
C VAL A 208 -5.12 -16.37 16.20
N THR A 209 -3.78 -16.39 16.16
CA THR A 209 -3.00 -17.33 15.34
C THR A 209 -3.24 -18.80 15.70
N PRO A 210 -3.15 -19.22 16.97
CA PRO A 210 -3.47 -20.60 17.37
C PRO A 210 -4.89 -21.03 16.98
N PHE A 211 -5.85 -20.10 17.05
CA PHE A 211 -7.24 -20.37 16.74
C PHE A 211 -7.49 -20.52 15.23
N ILE A 212 -6.78 -19.74 14.40
CA ILE A 212 -6.75 -19.93 12.94
C ILE A 212 -6.16 -21.31 12.60
N ASN A 213 -5.08 -21.72 13.27
CA ASN A 213 -4.42 -23.01 13.03
C ASN A 213 -5.34 -24.19 13.38
N ILE A 214 -6.01 -24.14 14.53
CA ILE A 214 -6.99 -25.16 14.96
C ILE A 214 -8.13 -25.29 13.95
N ARG A 215 -8.72 -24.19 13.48
CA ARG A 215 -9.82 -24.25 12.50
C ARG A 215 -9.39 -24.73 11.11
N ARG A 216 -8.17 -24.40 10.69
CA ARG A 216 -7.59 -24.94 9.45
C ARG A 216 -7.34 -26.45 9.57
N ALA A 217 -6.86 -26.90 10.72
CA ALA A 217 -6.61 -28.31 10.98
C ALA A 217 -7.92 -29.12 11.13
N PHE A 218 -8.98 -28.51 11.67
CA PHE A 218 -10.26 -29.18 11.93
C PHE A 218 -11.48 -28.36 11.44
N PRO A 219 -11.74 -28.34 10.12
CA PRO A 219 -12.82 -27.53 9.53
C PRO A 219 -14.23 -27.89 10.01
N GLY A 220 -14.44 -29.10 10.51
CA GLY A 220 -15.72 -29.59 11.03
C GLY A 220 -15.92 -29.44 12.54
N LEU A 221 -14.90 -28.98 13.27
CA LEU A 221 -14.95 -28.88 14.74
C LEU A 221 -15.84 -27.73 15.22
N LEU A 222 -15.95 -26.67 14.42
CA LEU A 222 -16.72 -25.48 14.74
C LEU A 222 -17.57 -25.08 13.52
N PRO A 223 -18.87 -24.77 13.70
CA PRO A 223 -19.68 -24.28 12.60
C PRO A 223 -19.07 -22.98 12.01
N PRO A 224 -19.29 -22.67 10.72
CA PRO A 224 -18.80 -21.42 10.09
C PRO A 224 -19.22 -20.15 10.86
N SER A 225 -20.36 -20.22 11.54
CA SER A 225 -20.93 -19.19 12.41
C SER A 225 -20.41 -19.20 13.85
N ALA A 226 -19.53 -20.13 14.23
CA ALA A 226 -18.94 -20.12 15.57
C ALA A 226 -18.04 -18.88 15.71
N PRO A 227 -18.20 -18.10 16.79
CA PRO A 227 -17.33 -16.96 17.04
C PRO A 227 -15.87 -17.41 17.09
N ARG A 228 -15.01 -16.75 16.31
CA ARG A 228 -13.55 -16.80 16.39
C ARG A 228 -12.96 -15.96 17.53
N SER A 229 -13.80 -15.34 18.35
CA SER A 229 -13.32 -14.69 19.58
C SER A 229 -12.71 -15.72 20.53
N VAL A 230 -11.47 -15.43 20.92
CA VAL A 230 -10.64 -16.22 21.83
C VAL A 230 -10.98 -15.80 23.26
N ALA A 231 -10.89 -16.74 24.21
CA ALA A 231 -10.98 -16.41 25.63
C ALA A 231 -9.97 -15.30 25.97
N GLY A 232 -10.45 -14.17 26.50
CA GLY A 232 -9.63 -13.00 26.86
C GLY A 232 -9.83 -11.75 25.99
N VAL A 233 -10.53 -11.84 24.85
CA VAL A 233 -10.93 -10.64 24.09
C VAL A 233 -12.16 -10.03 24.74
N VAL A 234 -11.97 -8.97 25.52
CA VAL A 234 -13.09 -8.11 25.94
C VAL A 234 -13.53 -7.29 24.73
N LEU A 235 -14.63 -7.73 24.11
CA LEU A 235 -15.39 -6.90 23.18
C LEU A 235 -16.27 -5.98 24.06
N PRO A 236 -16.14 -4.64 23.96
CA PRO A 236 -17.12 -3.76 24.58
C PRO A 236 -18.51 -4.14 24.07
N GLU A 237 -19.53 -4.07 24.93
CA GLU A 237 -20.89 -4.32 24.49
C GLU A 237 -21.21 -3.41 23.28
N PRO A 238 -21.84 -3.96 22.23
CA PRO A 238 -22.22 -3.16 21.08
C PRO A 238 -23.08 -2.01 21.58
N VAL A 239 -22.65 -0.78 21.30
CA VAL A 239 -23.49 0.41 21.52
C VAL A 239 -24.75 0.17 20.72
N VAL A 240 -25.86 -0.08 21.43
CA VAL A 240 -27.16 -0.31 20.81
C VAL A 240 -27.49 0.95 20.03
N ALA A 241 -27.30 0.90 18.72
CA ALA A 241 -27.82 1.93 17.83
C ALA A 241 -29.32 2.03 18.08
N ALA A 242 -29.77 3.20 18.53
CA ALA A 242 -31.18 3.48 18.73
C ALA A 242 -31.94 3.14 17.44
N LYS A 243 -32.82 2.14 17.51
CA LYS A 243 -33.66 1.72 16.38
C LYS A 243 -34.55 2.88 15.97
N VAL A 244 -34.22 3.54 14.86
CA VAL A 244 -35.18 4.33 14.11
C VAL A 244 -36.19 3.34 13.52
N LYS A 245 -37.45 3.43 13.95
CA LYS A 245 -38.56 2.67 13.39
C LYS A 245 -38.76 3.08 11.93
N VAL A 246 -38.42 2.20 10.99
CA VAL A 246 -38.91 2.28 9.61
C VAL A 246 -39.76 1.06 9.31
N GLY A 247 -40.89 1.32 8.66
CA GLY A 247 -42.09 0.50 8.62
C GLY A 247 -41.96 -0.87 7.95
N LYS A 248 -42.96 -1.68 8.30
CA LYS A 248 -43.24 -3.08 8.00
C LYS A 248 -43.53 -3.29 6.50
N GLY A 249 -42.56 -3.80 5.74
CA GLY A 249 -42.74 -4.29 4.37
C GLY A 249 -42.62 -5.82 4.32
N LYS A 250 -43.69 -6.49 3.90
CA LYS A 250 -43.91 -7.95 3.92
C LYS A 250 -43.54 -8.51 2.53
N GLY A 251 -42.54 -9.37 2.44
CA GLY A 251 -42.17 -10.07 1.20
C GLY A 251 -41.54 -11.42 1.50
N LYS A 252 -42.17 -12.49 1.02
CA LYS A 252 -41.93 -13.91 1.33
C LYS A 252 -41.57 -14.63 0.03
N GLY A 253 -40.54 -15.47 0.06
CA GLY A 253 -40.18 -16.44 -1.00
C GLY A 253 -38.66 -16.49 -1.19
N GLY A 254 -37.93 -17.60 -1.16
CA GLY A 254 -38.30 -19.02 -1.11
C GLY A 254 -37.72 -19.77 -2.32
N GLY A 255 -36.72 -20.64 -2.07
CA GLY A 255 -36.17 -21.64 -3.01
C GLY A 255 -34.88 -21.19 -3.73
N GLY A 256 -33.79 -21.96 -3.85
CA GLY A 256 -33.56 -23.38 -3.59
C GLY A 256 -32.73 -23.98 -4.75
N GLY A 257 -31.65 -24.71 -4.42
CA GLY A 257 -30.87 -25.58 -5.34
C GLY A 257 -29.49 -25.01 -5.71
N GLY A 258 -28.37 -25.73 -5.62
CA GLY A 258 -28.13 -27.14 -5.34
C GLY A 258 -26.97 -27.66 -6.21
N GLY A 259 -25.98 -28.32 -5.58
CA GLY A 259 -24.91 -29.12 -6.20
C GLY A 259 -23.70 -28.32 -6.70
N GLY A 260 -22.47 -28.49 -6.20
CA GLY A 260 -21.71 -29.74 -6.04
C GLY A 260 -20.92 -29.98 -7.33
N GLY A 261 -19.60 -30.18 -7.41
CA GLY A 261 -18.54 -30.47 -6.45
C GLY A 261 -17.48 -31.31 -7.19
N LYS A 262 -16.19 -31.10 -6.85
CA LYS A 262 -14.93 -31.87 -7.12
C LYS A 262 -13.85 -30.88 -7.58
N GLY A 263 -12.73 -30.63 -6.88
CA GLY A 263 -11.79 -31.53 -6.19
C GLY A 263 -10.51 -31.59 -7.06
N GLY A 264 -9.28 -31.29 -6.61
CA GLY A 264 -8.75 -31.01 -5.29
C GLY A 264 -7.22 -30.74 -5.31
N LYS A 265 -6.59 -30.94 -4.13
CA LYS A 265 -5.16 -30.80 -3.72
C LYS A 265 -4.67 -29.35 -3.57
N GLY A 266 -4.38 -28.82 -2.37
CA GLY A 266 -3.49 -29.32 -1.30
C GLY A 266 -2.11 -28.68 -1.54
N GLU A 267 -1.45 -27.92 -0.66
CA GLU A 267 -1.37 -27.94 0.80
C GLU A 267 -1.08 -26.53 1.35
N GLY A 268 -1.63 -26.24 2.53
CA GLY A 268 -1.25 -25.11 3.37
C GLY A 268 -1.11 -25.57 4.82
N LYS A 269 0.04 -25.27 5.41
CA LYS A 269 0.33 -25.10 6.85
C LYS A 269 1.16 -23.80 6.92
N GLY A 270 0.85 -22.78 7.73
CA GLY A 270 0.66 -22.79 9.19
C GLY A 270 2.04 -22.93 9.81
N GLU A 271 2.72 -21.88 10.28
CA GLU A 271 2.62 -21.22 11.61
C GLU A 271 3.75 -20.17 11.64
N ASP A 272 3.52 -18.92 12.06
CA ASP A 272 3.59 -18.33 13.41
C ASP A 272 4.77 -17.33 13.43
N ASP A 273 4.63 -16.35 14.31
CA ASP A 273 5.39 -15.11 14.43
C ASP A 273 6.92 -15.29 14.52
N ASP A 274 7.69 -14.40 13.88
CA ASP A 274 8.79 -13.64 14.53
C ASP A 274 9.46 -12.63 13.56
N ASP A 275 9.40 -11.38 14.02
CA ASP A 275 10.15 -10.15 13.74
C ASP A 275 10.40 -9.60 12.33
N ASP A 276 10.60 -10.38 11.29
CA ASP A 276 11.53 -9.87 10.29
C ASP A 276 10.93 -9.69 8.90
N LYS A 277 11.59 -8.82 8.12
CA LYS A 277 11.48 -8.66 6.65
C LYS A 277 10.70 -9.82 6.02
N VAL A 278 9.49 -9.57 5.51
CA VAL A 278 8.65 -10.61 4.89
C VAL A 278 9.48 -11.38 3.87
N ALA A 279 9.91 -12.58 4.25
CA ALA A 279 10.80 -13.39 3.43
C ALA A 279 10.08 -13.72 2.12
N LEU A 280 10.70 -13.36 1.01
CA LEU A 280 10.09 -13.53 -0.30
C LEU A 280 9.99 -15.02 -0.61
N LYS A 281 8.78 -15.50 -0.91
CA LYS A 281 8.57 -16.90 -1.27
C LYS A 281 9.40 -17.25 -2.51
N PRO A 282 10.07 -18.41 -2.55
CA PRO A 282 10.82 -18.82 -3.74
C PRO A 282 9.97 -18.81 -5.01
N GLY A 283 10.54 -18.34 -6.12
CA GLY A 283 9.86 -18.16 -7.40
C GLY A 283 8.77 -17.07 -7.46
N SER A 284 8.48 -16.35 -6.35
CA SER A 284 7.46 -15.29 -6.33
C SER A 284 7.79 -14.08 -7.20
N LEU A 285 9.06 -13.88 -7.55
CA LEU A 285 9.57 -12.79 -8.39
C LEU A 285 10.10 -13.28 -9.74
N LYS A 286 9.69 -14.46 -10.22
CA LYS A 286 10.12 -15.01 -11.51
C LYS A 286 9.91 -14.09 -12.72
N GLY A 287 8.97 -13.15 -12.64
CA GLY A 287 8.68 -12.16 -13.68
C GLY A 287 9.53 -10.89 -13.65
N VAL A 288 10.40 -10.73 -12.65
CA VAL A 288 11.32 -9.56 -12.52
C VAL A 288 12.55 -9.70 -13.42
N VAL A 289 12.83 -10.93 -13.87
CA VAL A 289 13.95 -11.25 -14.77
C VAL A 289 13.40 -11.35 -16.18
N SER A 290 14.07 -10.74 -17.15
CA SER A 290 13.77 -10.91 -18.57
C SER A 290 15.00 -11.41 -19.32
N TRP A 291 14.77 -12.23 -20.33
CA TRP A 291 15.80 -12.84 -21.17
C TRP A 291 15.65 -12.31 -22.60
N PRO A 292 16.31 -11.19 -22.95
CA PRO A 292 16.22 -10.65 -24.31
C PRO A 292 16.73 -11.61 -25.38
N ASP A 293 17.70 -12.46 -25.04
CA ASP A 293 18.20 -13.55 -25.87
C ASP A 293 18.70 -14.72 -25.01
N PRO A 294 19.06 -15.88 -25.59
CA PRO A 294 19.50 -17.05 -24.82
C PRO A 294 20.79 -16.87 -24.02
N THR A 295 21.58 -15.84 -24.29
CA THR A 295 22.89 -15.57 -23.69
C THR A 295 22.88 -14.40 -22.71
N HIS A 296 21.89 -13.51 -22.78
CA HIS A 296 21.79 -12.34 -21.91
C HIS A 296 20.58 -12.38 -20.99
N MET A 297 20.82 -12.04 -19.73
CA MET A 297 19.79 -11.94 -18.69
C MET A 297 19.74 -10.52 -18.13
N ARG A 298 18.56 -9.92 -18.15
CA ARG A 298 18.31 -8.62 -17.51
C ARG A 298 17.74 -8.82 -16.12
N LEU A 299 18.37 -8.18 -15.13
CA LEU A 299 17.89 -8.10 -13.76
C LEU A 299 17.98 -6.64 -13.30
N GLY A 300 16.82 -5.96 -13.23
CA GLY A 300 16.76 -4.53 -12.98
C GLY A 300 17.34 -3.69 -14.14
N HIS A 301 18.33 -2.84 -13.81
CA HIS A 301 19.02 -1.96 -14.77
C HIS A 301 20.31 -2.55 -15.35
N THR A 302 20.56 -3.84 -15.10
CA THR A 302 21.78 -4.51 -15.51
C THR A 302 21.45 -5.66 -16.44
N LEU A 303 22.13 -5.69 -17.58
CA LEU A 303 22.14 -6.81 -18.51
C LEU A 303 23.42 -7.62 -18.31
N TYR A 304 23.28 -8.88 -17.94
CA TYR A 304 24.39 -9.80 -17.69
C TYR A 304 24.59 -10.74 -18.89
N ASP A 305 25.82 -10.95 -19.33
CA ASP A 305 26.19 -11.99 -20.30
C ASP A 305 26.36 -13.32 -19.56
N THR A 306 25.28 -14.09 -19.51
CA THR A 306 25.24 -15.37 -18.80
C THR A 306 26.11 -16.44 -19.45
N ALA A 307 26.38 -16.35 -20.77
CA ALA A 307 27.25 -17.29 -21.45
C ALA A 307 28.72 -17.05 -21.08
N ALA A 308 29.16 -15.79 -21.06
CA ALA A 308 30.51 -15.44 -20.62
C ALA A 308 30.72 -15.74 -19.12
N ILE A 309 29.70 -15.50 -18.27
CA ILE A 309 29.73 -15.87 -16.85
C ILE A 309 29.83 -17.39 -16.68
N ALA A 310 29.03 -18.15 -17.44
CA ALA A 310 29.07 -19.62 -17.40
C ALA A 310 30.45 -20.14 -17.77
N SER A 311 31.05 -19.61 -18.83
CA SER A 311 32.39 -19.98 -19.26
C SER A 311 33.46 -19.61 -18.22
N HIS A 312 33.41 -18.38 -17.69
CA HIS A 312 34.40 -17.89 -16.72
C HIS A 312 34.41 -18.68 -15.40
N TYR A 313 33.23 -19.10 -14.93
CA TYR A 313 33.09 -19.85 -13.68
C TYR A 313 32.85 -21.35 -13.85
N SER A 314 32.93 -21.87 -15.09
CA SER A 314 32.65 -23.27 -15.42
C SER A 314 31.30 -23.76 -14.89
N LEU A 315 30.24 -22.99 -15.15
CA LEU A 315 28.87 -23.30 -14.74
C LEU A 315 28.10 -24.00 -15.85
N ASP A 316 27.15 -24.85 -15.44
CA ASP A 316 26.22 -25.47 -16.37
C ASP A 316 25.30 -24.45 -17.05
N ALA A 317 24.85 -24.74 -18.26
CA ALA A 317 23.95 -23.87 -19.02
C ALA A 317 22.58 -23.62 -18.34
N ASP A 318 22.16 -24.53 -17.46
CA ASP A 318 20.93 -24.44 -16.66
C ASP A 318 21.16 -23.93 -15.23
N HIS A 319 22.34 -23.35 -14.94
CA HIS A 319 22.60 -22.73 -13.64
C HIS A 319 21.63 -21.56 -13.37
N CYS A 320 21.23 -21.34 -12.11
CA CYS A 320 20.24 -20.31 -11.79
C CYS A 320 20.87 -18.91 -11.71
N PHE A 321 21.16 -18.32 -12.85
CA PHE A 321 21.69 -16.95 -12.96
C PHE A 321 20.89 -15.90 -12.18
N PRO A 322 19.55 -15.91 -12.15
CA PRO A 322 18.78 -14.94 -11.36
C PRO A 322 19.08 -14.98 -9.86
N VAL A 323 19.37 -16.16 -9.33
CA VAL A 323 19.70 -16.36 -7.92
C VAL A 323 21.17 -16.02 -7.67
N LEU A 324 22.05 -16.42 -8.59
CA LEU A 324 23.50 -16.20 -8.50
C LEU A 324 23.88 -14.70 -8.54
N LEU A 325 23.21 -13.95 -9.42
CA LEU A 325 23.49 -12.52 -9.69
C LEU A 325 22.63 -11.57 -8.86
N SER A 326 21.82 -12.10 -7.94
CA SER A 326 20.99 -11.28 -7.08
C SER A 326 21.81 -10.58 -5.99
N MET A 327 21.50 -9.30 -5.78
CA MET A 327 21.95 -8.57 -4.59
C MET A 327 21.10 -8.88 -3.34
N LYS A 328 20.01 -9.66 -3.48
CA LYS A 328 19.19 -10.09 -2.34
C LYS A 328 19.96 -11.06 -1.46
N GLN A 329 19.81 -10.93 -0.14
CA GLN A 329 20.51 -11.76 0.83
C GLN A 329 19.64 -12.92 1.33
N GLY A 330 20.30 -13.95 1.87
CA GLY A 330 19.61 -15.06 2.52
C GLY A 330 18.66 -15.82 1.59
N ASN A 331 17.47 -16.14 2.08
CA ASN A 331 16.49 -16.91 1.33
C ASN A 331 15.76 -16.11 0.24
N ASP A 332 15.84 -14.78 0.27
CA ASP A 332 15.09 -13.89 -0.63
C ASP A 332 15.58 -13.93 -2.08
N LYS A 333 16.84 -14.30 -2.32
CA LYS A 333 17.36 -14.49 -3.70
C LYS A 333 16.61 -15.60 -4.44
N HIS A 334 16.13 -16.62 -3.74
CA HIS A 334 15.40 -17.74 -4.36
C HIS A 334 14.01 -17.34 -4.86
N ALA A 335 13.50 -16.17 -4.44
CA ALA A 335 12.30 -15.58 -5.04
C ALA A 335 12.44 -15.34 -6.54
N LEU A 336 13.68 -15.17 -7.04
CA LEU A 336 13.99 -14.97 -8.46
C LEU A 336 14.14 -16.28 -9.25
N CYS A 337 14.12 -17.44 -8.59
CA CYS A 337 14.25 -18.74 -9.28
C CYS A 337 12.98 -19.07 -10.07
N ALA A 338 13.04 -18.98 -11.40
CA ALA A 338 11.93 -19.31 -12.29
C ALA A 338 11.58 -20.81 -12.35
N HIS A 339 12.46 -21.67 -11.83
CA HIS A 339 12.34 -23.13 -11.89
C HIS A 339 12.20 -23.78 -10.52
N TRP A 340 11.78 -23.01 -9.51
CA TRP A 340 11.65 -23.53 -8.14
C TRP A 340 10.76 -24.78 -8.09
N GLY A 341 11.27 -25.84 -7.45
CA GLY A 341 10.60 -27.15 -7.36
C GLY A 341 10.92 -28.14 -8.51
N LYS A 342 11.68 -27.74 -9.53
CA LYS A 342 12.23 -28.66 -10.55
C LYS A 342 13.54 -29.33 -10.06
N PRO A 343 13.97 -30.47 -10.66
CA PRO A 343 15.25 -31.09 -10.33
C PRO A 343 16.40 -30.08 -10.34
N GLY A 344 17.24 -30.07 -9.30
CA GLY A 344 18.33 -29.10 -9.15
C GLY A 344 17.92 -27.71 -8.60
N HIS A 345 16.62 -27.42 -8.44
CA HIS A 345 16.07 -26.15 -7.93
C HIS A 345 15.09 -26.34 -6.75
N THR A 346 15.25 -27.40 -5.96
CA THR A 346 14.30 -27.78 -4.90
C THR A 346 14.61 -27.16 -3.54
N SER A 347 15.81 -26.61 -3.35
CA SER A 347 16.27 -26.01 -2.10
C SER A 347 17.31 -24.91 -2.34
N GLY A 348 17.57 -24.06 -1.32
CA GLY A 348 18.62 -23.04 -1.40
C GLY A 348 20.06 -23.59 -1.44
N THR A 349 20.23 -24.89 -1.16
CA THR A 349 21.50 -25.62 -1.25
C THR A 349 21.59 -26.52 -2.48
N SER A 350 20.59 -26.48 -3.36
CA SER A 350 20.61 -27.28 -4.58
C SER A 350 21.75 -26.84 -5.50
N GLU A 351 22.27 -27.77 -6.28
CA GLU A 351 23.44 -27.57 -7.14
C GLU A 351 23.30 -26.36 -8.08
N LYS A 352 22.10 -26.12 -8.63
CA LYS A 352 21.84 -24.98 -9.53
C LYS A 352 21.72 -23.62 -8.81
N HIS A 353 21.68 -23.60 -7.48
CA HIS A 353 21.71 -22.38 -6.65
C HIS A 353 23.05 -22.18 -5.93
N ALA A 354 23.94 -23.18 -6.01
CA ALA A 354 25.22 -23.16 -5.34
C ALA A 354 26.16 -22.14 -6.00
N ARG A 355 26.75 -21.25 -5.21
CA ARG A 355 27.70 -20.26 -5.70
C ARG A 355 29.04 -20.95 -5.99
N PRO A 356 29.65 -20.79 -7.18
CA PRO A 356 30.92 -21.44 -7.49
C PRO A 356 32.04 -20.89 -6.60
N LYS A 357 33.09 -21.69 -6.40
CA LYS A 357 34.28 -21.28 -5.64
C LYS A 357 34.91 -20.06 -6.34
N ASN A 358 35.23 -19.02 -5.58
CA ASN A 358 35.79 -17.76 -6.05
C ASN A 358 34.85 -16.86 -6.86
N PHE A 359 33.53 -17.05 -6.79
CA PHE A 359 32.60 -16.12 -7.43
C PHE A 359 32.73 -14.70 -6.87
N ASP A 360 33.04 -13.74 -7.74
CA ASP A 360 33.04 -12.31 -7.41
C ASP A 360 31.99 -11.57 -8.25
N LEU A 361 30.97 -11.06 -7.55
CA LEU A 361 29.89 -10.29 -8.18
C LEU A 361 30.40 -8.94 -8.70
N ARG A 362 31.39 -8.33 -8.05
CA ARG A 362 31.96 -7.04 -8.50
C ARG A 362 32.72 -7.20 -9.81
N TYR A 363 33.40 -8.32 -9.99
CA TYR A 363 34.05 -8.65 -11.25
C TYR A 363 33.03 -8.83 -12.36
N VAL A 364 31.95 -9.58 -12.09
CA VAL A 364 30.85 -9.78 -13.04
C VAL A 364 30.21 -8.44 -13.43
N ASP A 365 29.86 -7.60 -12.46
CA ASP A 365 29.24 -6.29 -12.71
C ASP A 365 30.12 -5.35 -13.53
N LYS A 366 31.45 -5.48 -13.44
CA LYS A 366 32.42 -4.60 -14.09
C LYS A 366 32.82 -5.09 -15.49
N HIS A 367 32.86 -6.40 -15.70
CA HIS A 367 33.48 -6.99 -16.90
C HIS A 367 32.52 -7.84 -17.74
N LEU A 368 31.44 -8.36 -17.16
CA LEU A 368 30.52 -9.32 -17.80
C LEU A 368 29.06 -8.83 -17.75
N ALA A 369 28.86 -7.54 -17.51
CA ALA A 369 27.55 -6.92 -17.43
C ALA A 369 27.59 -5.49 -17.99
N THR A 370 26.47 -5.08 -18.58
CA THR A 370 26.25 -3.74 -19.12
C THR A 370 25.14 -3.06 -18.33
N ARG A 371 25.39 -1.84 -17.86
CA ARG A 371 24.33 -0.99 -17.28
C ARG A 371 23.55 -0.34 -18.41
N MET A 372 22.23 -0.49 -18.39
CA MET A 372 21.36 0.14 -19.36
C MET A 372 20.88 1.51 -18.86
N ASP A 373 20.95 2.51 -19.74
CA ASP A 373 20.36 3.83 -19.49
C ASP A 373 18.82 3.77 -19.58
N LYS A 374 18.15 4.71 -18.90
CA LYS A 374 16.69 4.73 -18.72
C LYS A 374 15.87 4.79 -20.03
N THR A 375 16.51 5.06 -21.17
CA THR A 375 15.88 5.29 -22.48
C THR A 375 15.63 4.03 -23.33
N GLU A 376 16.22 2.88 -23.02
CA GLU A 376 16.01 1.63 -23.79
C GLU A 376 14.82 0.78 -23.29
N GLN A 377 13.88 1.39 -22.55
CA GLN A 377 12.74 0.66 -21.99
C GLN A 377 11.56 0.49 -22.97
N ASP A 378 11.54 1.24 -24.09
CA ASP A 378 10.40 1.30 -25.01
C ASP A 378 10.39 0.22 -26.10
N ASP A 379 11.51 -0.41 -26.43
CA ASP A 379 11.58 -1.30 -27.61
C ASP A 379 11.17 -2.76 -27.35
N THR A 380 10.72 -3.11 -26.14
CA THR A 380 10.22 -4.48 -25.84
C THR A 380 8.71 -4.58 -25.61
N LYS A 381 7.95 -3.51 -25.91
CA LYS A 381 6.48 -3.58 -26.00
C LYS A 381 5.98 -3.25 -27.41
N GLY A 382 5.90 -4.29 -28.23
CA GLY A 382 4.90 -4.36 -29.29
C GLY A 382 5.48 -4.41 -30.70
N GLY A 383 5.25 -5.53 -31.39
CA GLY A 383 5.35 -5.59 -32.84
C GLY A 383 4.40 -4.58 -33.49
N LYS A 384 4.92 -3.42 -33.87
CA LYS A 384 4.30 -2.55 -34.87
C LYS A 384 4.78 -2.99 -36.24
N LYS A 385 3.85 -3.54 -37.04
CA LYS A 385 4.01 -3.72 -38.49
C LYS A 385 4.55 -2.42 -39.10
N ARG A 386 5.77 -2.45 -39.64
CA ARG A 386 6.28 -1.41 -40.55
C ARG A 386 5.39 -1.41 -41.79
N LYS A 387 4.61 -0.35 -42.01
CA LYS A 387 4.11 -0.02 -43.35
C LYS A 387 5.32 0.42 -44.19
N LYS A 388 5.50 -0.22 -45.35
CA LYS A 388 6.50 0.18 -46.35
C LYS A 388 6.16 1.58 -46.90
N PRO A 389 7.18 2.39 -47.25
CA PRO A 389 6.96 3.67 -47.89
C PRO A 389 6.61 3.45 -49.37
N GLY A 390 5.64 4.24 -49.85
CA GLY A 390 5.48 4.61 -51.25
C GLY A 390 6.03 6.02 -51.45
#